data_AF-A0A956FEU5-F1
#
_entry.id   AF-A0A956FEU5-F1
#
_cell.length_a   1.000
_cell.length_b   1.000
_cell.length_c   1.000
_cell.angle_alpha   90.00
_cell.angle_beta   90.00
_cell.angle_gamma   90.00
#
_symmetry.space_group_name_H-M   'P 1'
#
loop_
_entity.id
_entity.type
_entity.pdbx_description
1 polymer ?
#
loop_
_entity_poly.entity_id
_entity_poly.type
_entity_poly.pdbx_seq_one_letter_code
_entity_poly.pdbx_strand_id
1 'polypeptide(L)'
;MSERERRDLAAWAEHDPPDGFADAVVAAWGLERREAEAELEASPTRTTDPGRHRTVGIVAGLAAAAAVLLLARAVPGETHTGSGAGEEQCDRGGSSSPSPLAGLADGPDEIATSSEALAADALAVLTHHCMPCHDGESRDAKAGALQVYDLRQARWWETMSDEQLREAQTRIEQLGAASDRQRHSMAAFVDAQLRQRAAAGSPS
;
A
#
# COMPACT_ATOMS: atom_id res chain seq x y z
N MET A 1 -17.46 5.06 5.62
CA MET A 1 -17.32 4.12 6.74
C MET A 1 -18.50 4.30 7.67
N SER A 2 -19.27 3.23 7.90
CA SER A 2 -20.48 3.32 8.73
C SER A 2 -20.14 3.37 10.22
N GLU A 3 -21.07 3.82 11.07
CA GLU A 3 -20.87 3.80 12.52
C GLU A 3 -20.76 2.38 13.10
N ARG A 4 -21.45 1.42 12.47
CA ARG A 4 -21.29 0.00 12.77
C ARG A 4 -19.85 -0.46 12.50
N GLU A 5 -19.34 -0.15 11.32
CA GLU A 5 -17.97 -0.52 10.90
C GLU A 5 -16.89 0.10 11.80
N ARG A 6 -17.08 1.36 12.25
CA ARG A 6 -16.20 1.97 13.25
C ARG A 6 -16.22 1.25 14.60
N ARG A 7 -17.40 0.82 15.06
CA ARG A 7 -17.55 0.10 16.33
C ARG A 7 -16.93 -1.29 16.25
N ASP A 8 -17.09 -1.96 15.12
CA ASP A 8 -16.50 -3.29 14.88
C ASP A 8 -14.97 -3.21 14.85
N LEU A 9 -14.40 -2.19 14.20
CA LEU A 9 -12.95 -1.93 14.21
C LEU A 9 -12.41 -1.55 15.60
N ALA A 10 -13.17 -0.76 16.38
CA ALA A 10 -12.79 -0.39 17.74
C ALA A 10 -12.79 -1.60 18.68
N ALA A 11 -13.81 -2.47 18.60
CA ALA A 11 -13.88 -3.71 19.37
C ALA A 11 -12.72 -4.66 19.06
N TRP A 12 -12.25 -4.67 17.80
CA TRP A 12 -11.05 -5.42 17.41
C TRP A 12 -9.75 -4.84 18.02
N ALA A 13 -9.67 -3.52 18.20
CA ALA A 13 -8.49 -2.85 18.74
C ALA A 13 -8.36 -2.95 20.27
N GLU A 14 -9.47 -3.24 20.98
CA GLU A 14 -9.48 -3.38 22.45
C GLU A 14 -8.91 -4.71 22.94
N HIS A 15 -8.73 -5.69 22.04
CA HIS A 15 -8.12 -6.96 22.38
C HIS A 15 -6.63 -6.93 22.02
N ASP A 16 -5.77 -7.00 23.05
CA ASP A 16 -4.35 -7.25 22.83
C ASP A 16 -4.20 -8.54 22.01
N PRO A 17 -3.44 -8.53 20.90
CA PRO A 17 -3.17 -9.74 20.15
C PRO A 17 -2.46 -10.74 21.08
N PRO A 18 -2.77 -12.04 20.98
CA PRO A 18 -2.09 -13.02 21.81
C PRO A 18 -0.59 -12.99 21.57
N ASP A 19 0.19 -13.27 22.61
CA ASP A 19 1.65 -13.39 22.51
C ASP A 19 2.03 -14.35 21.37
N GLY A 20 2.96 -13.93 20.51
CA GLY A 20 3.40 -14.71 19.36
C GLY A 20 2.49 -14.62 18.12
N PHE A 21 1.44 -13.79 18.13
CA PHE A 21 0.61 -13.55 16.95
C PHE A 21 1.43 -13.07 15.74
N ALA A 22 2.33 -12.10 15.94
CA ALA A 22 3.20 -11.60 14.88
C ALA A 22 4.08 -12.69 14.28
N ASP A 23 4.69 -13.53 15.13
CA ASP A 23 5.52 -14.66 14.69
C ASP A 23 4.70 -15.70 13.91
N ALA A 24 3.45 -15.95 14.34
CA ALA A 24 2.54 -16.86 13.64
C ALA A 24 2.14 -16.33 12.26
N VAL A 25 1.86 -15.03 12.12
CA VAL A 25 1.56 -14.38 10.82
C VAL A 25 2.77 -14.44 9.90
N VAL A 26 3.97 -14.12 10.40
CA VAL A 26 5.22 -14.20 9.61
C VAL A 26 5.49 -15.64 9.16
N ALA A 27 5.29 -16.61 10.04
CA ALA A 27 5.44 -18.03 9.69
C ALA A 27 4.43 -18.49 8.63
N ALA A 28 3.16 -18.07 8.75
CA ALA A 28 2.12 -18.39 7.78
C ALA A 28 2.42 -17.81 6.39
N TRP A 29 2.77 -16.53 6.30
CA TRP A 29 3.15 -15.91 5.03
C TRP A 29 4.44 -16.49 4.43
N GLY A 30 5.40 -16.89 5.27
CA GLY A 30 6.59 -17.57 4.82
C GLY A 30 6.30 -18.92 4.15
N LEU A 31 5.27 -19.65 4.63
CA LEU A 31 4.83 -20.90 4.03
C LEU A 31 4.13 -20.68 2.68
N GLU A 32 3.18 -19.75 2.60
CA GLU A 32 2.49 -19.41 1.35
C GLU A 32 3.47 -19.00 0.24
N ARG A 33 4.49 -18.21 0.61
CA ARG A 33 5.53 -17.80 -0.33
C ARG A 33 6.36 -18.97 -0.83
N ARG A 34 6.72 -19.91 0.04
CA ARG A 34 7.48 -21.12 -0.36
C ARG A 34 6.67 -22.05 -1.25
N GLU A 35 5.36 -22.16 -1.00
CA GLU A 35 4.46 -22.94 -1.87
C GLU A 35 4.33 -22.29 -3.25
N ALA A 36 4.17 -20.97 -3.32
CA ALA A 36 4.14 -20.24 -4.58
C ALA A 36 5.46 -20.36 -5.36
N GLU A 37 6.60 -20.26 -4.68
CA GLU A 37 7.93 -20.47 -5.28
C GLU A 37 8.10 -21.92 -5.77
N ALA A 38 7.64 -22.92 -5.00
CA ALA A 38 7.69 -24.33 -5.40
C ALA A 38 6.77 -24.63 -6.60
N GLU A 39 5.60 -23.99 -6.71
CA GLU A 39 4.70 -24.13 -7.86
C GLU A 39 5.29 -23.51 -9.13
N LEU A 40 6.03 -22.39 -9.00
CA LEU A 40 6.78 -21.79 -10.10
C LEU A 40 7.94 -22.68 -10.57
N GLU A 41 8.68 -23.29 -9.64
CA GLU A 41 9.75 -24.25 -9.99
C GLU A 41 9.22 -25.56 -10.57
N ALA A 42 8.11 -26.07 -10.03
CA ALA A 42 7.49 -27.32 -10.47
C ALA A 42 6.72 -27.18 -11.79
N SER A 43 6.44 -25.96 -12.24
CA SER A 43 5.81 -25.71 -13.53
C SER A 43 6.79 -26.05 -14.66
N PRO A 44 6.60 -27.16 -15.39
CA PRO A 44 7.49 -27.50 -16.50
C PRO A 44 7.45 -26.36 -17.49
N THR A 45 8.63 -25.86 -17.87
CA THR A 45 8.80 -24.80 -18.87
C THR A 45 7.96 -25.16 -20.09
N ARG A 46 6.79 -24.56 -20.18
CA ARG A 46 5.86 -24.73 -21.30
C ARG A 46 6.57 -24.03 -22.45
N THR A 47 7.35 -24.80 -23.22
CA THR A 47 7.94 -24.34 -24.47
C THR A 47 6.78 -23.89 -25.33
N THR A 48 6.53 -22.58 -25.34
CA THR A 48 5.59 -21.94 -26.24
C THR A 48 6.13 -22.15 -27.64
N ASP A 49 5.57 -23.13 -28.34
CA ASP A 49 5.75 -23.33 -29.77
C ASP A 49 5.28 -22.04 -30.49
N PRO A 50 6.19 -21.26 -31.10
CA PRO A 50 5.82 -20.01 -31.75
C PRO A 50 4.99 -20.21 -33.03
N GLY A 51 4.72 -21.46 -33.45
CA GLY A 51 4.02 -21.78 -34.70
C GLY A 51 2.49 -21.93 -34.60
N ARG A 52 1.88 -21.89 -33.42
CA ARG A 52 0.50 -22.39 -33.24
C ARG A 52 -0.47 -21.42 -32.57
N HIS A 53 -0.52 -20.17 -33.02
CA HIS A 53 -1.55 -19.21 -32.60
C HIS A 53 -2.30 -18.61 -33.79
N ARG A 54 -3.10 -19.45 -34.46
CA ARG A 54 -4.36 -19.02 -35.06
C ARG A 54 -5.40 -20.09 -34.75
N THR A 55 -6.46 -19.70 -34.06
CA THR A 55 -7.65 -20.46 -33.64
C THR A 55 -7.51 -21.33 -32.38
N VAL A 56 -8.59 -21.32 -31.58
CA VAL A 56 -8.78 -21.86 -30.22
C VAL A 56 -8.26 -20.92 -29.12
N GLY A 57 -9.05 -20.37 -28.20
CA GLY A 57 -10.46 -20.55 -27.86
C GLY A 57 -10.71 -19.92 -26.49
N ILE A 58 -11.80 -19.18 -26.37
CA ILE A 58 -12.39 -18.66 -25.12
C ILE A 58 -12.62 -19.84 -24.15
N VAL A 59 -12.60 -19.56 -22.84
CA VAL A 59 -13.05 -20.34 -21.67
C VAL A 59 -11.91 -20.71 -20.70
N ALA A 60 -11.69 -19.87 -19.68
CA ALA A 60 -11.36 -20.27 -18.30
C ALA A 60 -11.25 -19.03 -17.40
N GLY A 61 -12.23 -18.81 -16.51
CA GLY A 61 -12.20 -17.68 -15.58
C GLY A 61 -13.41 -17.59 -14.66
N LEU A 62 -13.90 -18.72 -14.14
CA LEU A 62 -15.00 -18.81 -13.17
C LEU A 62 -14.64 -19.87 -12.12
N ALA A 63 -13.83 -19.51 -11.12
CA ALA A 63 -13.58 -20.42 -9.97
C ALA A 63 -13.14 -19.74 -8.65
N ALA A 64 -13.13 -18.41 -8.50
CA ALA A 64 -12.61 -17.76 -7.28
C ALA A 64 -13.67 -17.04 -6.42
N ALA A 65 -14.96 -17.18 -6.69
CA ALA A 65 -16.01 -16.42 -5.99
C ALA A 65 -16.81 -17.21 -4.92
N ALA A 66 -16.53 -18.51 -4.72
CA ALA A 66 -17.35 -19.35 -3.85
C ALA A 66 -16.86 -19.48 -2.39
N ALA A 67 -15.61 -19.13 -2.08
CA ALA A 67 -15.05 -19.34 -0.73
C ALA A 67 -15.47 -18.26 0.29
N VAL A 68 -15.76 -17.03 -0.16
CA VAL A 68 -16.06 -15.90 0.75
C VAL A 68 -17.52 -15.90 1.25
N LEU A 69 -18.43 -16.61 0.58
CA LEU A 69 -19.87 -16.62 0.93
C LEU A 69 -20.26 -17.65 2.01
N LEU A 70 -19.36 -18.54 2.44
CA LEU A 70 -19.68 -19.58 3.42
C LEU A 70 -19.35 -19.23 4.88
N LEU A 71 -18.65 -18.11 5.15
CA LEU A 71 -18.36 -17.66 6.52
C LEU A 71 -19.42 -16.70 7.11
N ALA A 72 -20.41 -16.28 6.31
CA ALA A 72 -21.42 -15.31 6.76
C ALA A 72 -22.67 -15.92 7.44
N ARG A 73 -22.68 -17.23 7.76
CA ARG A 73 -23.92 -17.91 8.20
C ARG A 73 -23.92 -18.55 9.60
N ALA A 74 -22.99 -18.18 10.47
CA ALA A 74 -22.98 -18.69 11.84
C ALA A 74 -22.65 -17.60 12.87
N VAL A 75 -23.55 -16.64 13.05
CA VAL A 75 -23.58 -15.86 14.31
C VAL A 75 -25.03 -15.78 14.81
N PRO A 76 -25.36 -16.41 15.94
CA PRO A 76 -26.66 -16.29 16.58
C PRO A 76 -26.86 -14.87 17.10
N GLY A 77 -28.07 -14.34 16.91
CA GLY A 77 -28.43 -13.00 17.34
C GLY A 77 -28.60 -12.90 18.85
N GLU A 78 -27.94 -11.91 19.44
CA GLU A 78 -28.23 -11.46 20.79
C GLU A 78 -28.93 -10.11 20.75
N THR A 79 -30.13 -10.10 21.33
CA THR A 79 -30.94 -8.91 21.57
C THR A 79 -30.50 -8.35 22.91
N HIS A 80 -29.90 -7.16 22.93
CA HIS A 80 -29.74 -6.40 24.16
C HIS A 80 -30.22 -4.95 23.98
N THR A 81 -31.37 -4.72 24.61
CA THR A 81 -31.94 -3.45 25.01
C THR A 81 -31.11 -2.79 26.13
N GLY A 82 -30.83 -1.50 25.99
CA GLY A 82 -30.33 -0.58 27.04
C GLY A 82 -29.79 0.67 26.34
N SER A 83 -30.43 1.84 26.29
CA SER A 83 -31.05 2.69 27.31
C SER A 83 -30.06 3.22 28.35
N GLY A 84 -29.79 4.53 28.26
CA GLY A 84 -28.88 5.36 29.06
C GLY A 84 -28.22 6.36 28.10
N ALA A 85 -28.64 7.61 27.90
CA ALA A 85 -28.94 8.72 28.82
C ALA A 85 -27.73 9.08 29.72
N GLY A 86 -27.17 10.27 29.50
CA GLY A 86 -26.18 10.91 30.39
C GLY A 86 -25.14 11.74 29.61
N GLU A 87 -25.32 13.07 29.52
CA GLU A 87 -24.48 14.10 30.19
C GLU A 87 -23.24 14.47 29.34
N GLU A 88 -23.24 15.57 28.58
CA GLU A 88 -23.18 16.98 28.99
C GLU A 88 -22.08 17.26 30.01
N GLN A 89 -20.89 17.66 29.55
CA GLN A 89 -19.98 18.45 30.37
C GLN A 89 -19.18 19.45 29.53
N CYS A 90 -19.39 20.72 29.90
CA CYS A 90 -18.73 21.89 29.40
C CYS A 90 -17.34 22.10 30.03
N ASP A 91 -16.58 22.97 29.36
CA ASP A 91 -15.82 24.08 29.95
C ASP A 91 -14.31 23.93 30.16
N ARG A 92 -13.64 25.01 29.73
CA ARG A 92 -12.51 25.70 30.36
C ARG A 92 -11.06 25.33 30.00
N GLY A 93 -10.55 26.09 29.04
CA GLY A 93 -9.50 27.10 29.25
C GLY A 93 -8.27 26.74 30.10
N GLY A 94 -7.12 26.61 29.44
CA GLY A 94 -5.81 26.55 30.08
C GLY A 94 -4.73 27.13 29.16
N SER A 95 -4.53 28.45 29.24
CA SER A 95 -3.39 29.15 28.66
C SER A 95 -2.13 28.81 29.47
N SER A 96 -1.13 28.20 28.84
CA SER A 96 0.22 28.07 29.40
C SER A 96 1.24 27.98 28.26
N SER A 97 1.83 29.13 27.93
CA SER A 97 3.20 29.18 27.40
C SER A 97 4.17 28.89 28.54
N PRO A 98 5.23 28.10 28.27
CA PRO A 98 6.54 28.74 28.34
C PRO A 98 7.55 28.27 27.27
N SER A 99 8.25 29.29 26.77
CA SER A 99 9.68 29.40 26.47
C SER A 99 10.40 28.51 25.44
N PRO A 100 11.28 29.14 24.61
CA PRO A 100 12.14 28.49 23.63
C PRO A 100 13.54 28.18 24.22
N LEU A 101 13.97 26.92 24.10
CA LEU A 101 15.37 26.47 24.17
C LEU A 101 15.48 25.35 23.13
N ALA A 102 15.86 25.65 21.88
CA ALA A 102 17.25 25.74 21.45
C ALA A 102 18.09 24.54 21.92
N GLY A 103 18.26 23.55 21.05
CA GLY A 103 19.43 22.67 21.08
C GLY A 103 19.18 21.19 21.35
N LEU A 104 18.37 20.53 20.53
CA LEU A 104 18.65 19.15 20.15
C LEU A 104 18.55 19.12 18.63
N ALA A 105 19.71 19.07 17.98
CA ALA A 105 19.81 18.81 16.57
C ALA A 105 19.30 17.38 16.35
N ASP A 106 18.05 17.26 15.93
CA ASP A 106 17.54 16.06 15.27
C ASP A 106 18.54 15.71 14.16
N GLY A 107 19.18 14.57 14.33
CA GLY A 107 20.26 14.12 13.47
C GLY A 107 19.75 13.89 12.04
N PRO A 108 20.65 13.97 11.03
CA PRO A 108 20.31 13.69 9.63
C PRO A 108 19.76 12.26 9.40
N ASP A 109 19.90 11.35 10.37
CA ASP A 109 19.44 9.97 10.27
C ASP A 109 17.91 9.80 10.42
N GLU A 110 17.22 10.70 11.13
CA GLU A 110 15.75 10.59 11.27
C GLU A 110 15.03 10.96 9.96
N ILE A 111 15.59 11.91 9.20
CA ILE A 111 15.06 12.34 7.90
C ILE A 111 15.26 11.25 6.84
N ALA A 112 16.40 10.56 6.85
CA ALA A 112 16.69 9.48 5.90
C ALA A 112 15.70 8.30 6.08
N THR A 113 15.42 7.93 7.33
CA THR A 113 14.46 6.88 7.67
C THR A 113 13.04 7.24 7.23
N SER A 114 12.67 8.54 7.27
CA SER A 114 11.39 9.02 6.77
C SER A 114 11.27 8.95 5.23
N SER A 115 12.34 9.26 4.50
CA SER A 115 12.30 9.27 3.01
C SER A 115 12.16 7.87 2.44
N GLU A 116 12.89 6.89 2.99
CA GLU A 116 12.82 5.50 2.55
C GLU A 116 11.47 4.85 2.88
N ALA A 117 10.89 5.17 4.04
CA ALA A 117 9.54 4.71 4.40
C ALA A 117 8.48 5.26 3.43
N LEU A 118 8.56 6.56 3.09
CA LEU A 118 7.67 7.16 2.09
C LEU A 118 7.87 6.55 0.70
N ALA A 119 9.11 6.22 0.33
CA ALA A 119 9.42 5.57 -0.94
C ALA A 119 8.83 4.15 -1.01
N ALA A 120 8.90 3.39 0.09
CA ALA A 120 8.31 2.05 0.18
C ALA A 120 6.77 2.11 0.06
N ASP A 121 6.12 3.07 0.74
CA ASP A 121 4.68 3.29 0.63
C ASP A 121 4.27 3.70 -0.80
N ALA A 122 4.99 4.63 -1.42
CA ALA A 122 4.75 5.04 -2.80
C ALA A 122 4.99 3.90 -3.79
N LEU A 123 6.01 3.08 -3.57
CA LEU A 123 6.26 1.88 -4.36
C LEU A 123 5.08 0.92 -4.26
N ALA A 124 4.54 0.66 -3.06
CA ALA A 124 3.36 -0.20 -2.90
C ALA A 124 2.14 0.32 -3.69
N VAL A 125 1.94 1.64 -3.75
CA VAL A 125 0.90 2.27 -4.59
C VAL A 125 1.16 2.00 -6.07
N LEU A 126 2.37 2.25 -6.56
CA LEU A 126 2.72 2.05 -7.97
C LEU A 126 2.71 0.57 -8.38
N THR A 127 3.18 -0.32 -7.53
CA THR A 127 3.12 -1.77 -7.72
C THR A 127 1.67 -2.24 -7.91
N HIS A 128 0.73 -1.69 -7.13
CA HIS A 128 -0.67 -2.07 -7.26
C HIS A 128 -1.32 -1.57 -8.56
N HIS A 129 -1.02 -0.34 -8.99
CA HIS A 129 -1.73 0.31 -10.10
C HIS A 129 -0.97 0.30 -11.44
N CYS A 130 0.35 0.11 -11.42
CA CYS A 130 1.23 0.37 -12.56
C CYS A 130 2.15 -0.82 -12.94
N MET A 131 2.22 -1.87 -12.11
CA MET A 131 3.12 -3.02 -12.32
C MET A 131 3.07 -3.62 -13.73
N PRO A 132 1.89 -3.90 -14.34
CA PRO A 132 1.90 -4.58 -15.64
C PRO A 132 2.70 -3.85 -16.72
N CYS A 133 2.72 -2.51 -16.67
CA CYS A 133 3.43 -1.68 -17.66
C CYS A 133 4.85 -1.30 -17.25
N HIS A 134 5.13 -1.24 -15.94
CA HIS A 134 6.39 -0.70 -15.37
C HIS A 134 7.28 -1.75 -14.70
N ASP A 135 6.94 -3.03 -14.77
CA ASP A 135 7.82 -4.13 -14.39
C ASP A 135 8.60 -4.62 -15.60
N GLY A 136 9.93 -4.45 -15.62
CA GLY A 136 10.79 -4.85 -16.74
C GLY A 136 10.77 -6.35 -17.09
N GLU A 137 10.29 -7.21 -16.19
CA GLU A 137 10.13 -8.65 -16.44
C GLU A 137 8.71 -9.03 -16.89
N SER A 138 7.75 -8.11 -16.80
CA SER A 138 6.39 -8.33 -17.26
C SER A 138 6.34 -8.46 -18.78
N ARG A 139 5.58 -9.44 -19.29
CA ARG A 139 5.31 -9.57 -20.73
C ARG A 139 4.47 -8.41 -21.28
N ASP A 140 3.75 -7.72 -20.40
CA ASP A 140 2.92 -6.55 -20.72
C ASP A 140 3.67 -5.23 -20.53
N ALA A 141 4.97 -5.30 -20.20
CA ALA A 141 5.80 -4.12 -20.00
C ALA A 141 5.84 -3.28 -21.28
N LYS A 142 5.73 -1.96 -21.10
CA LYS A 142 5.72 -1.02 -22.23
C LYS A 142 7.08 -0.34 -22.29
N ALA A 143 7.75 -0.42 -23.45
CA ALA A 143 9.06 0.19 -23.65
C ALA A 143 9.09 1.69 -23.31
N GLY A 144 8.02 2.43 -23.60
CA GLY A 144 7.91 3.85 -23.23
C GLY A 144 7.67 4.09 -21.73
N ALA A 145 7.06 3.15 -21.02
CA ALA A 145 6.86 3.23 -19.57
C ALA A 145 8.17 2.96 -18.82
N LEU A 146 8.91 1.93 -19.23
CA LEU A 146 10.23 1.58 -18.67
C LEU A 146 11.30 2.67 -18.89
N GLN A 147 11.13 3.53 -19.89
CA GLN A 147 11.99 4.71 -20.08
C GLN A 147 11.78 5.80 -19.01
N VAL A 148 10.62 5.81 -18.35
CA VAL A 148 10.34 6.75 -17.25
C VAL A 148 10.86 6.19 -15.94
N TYR A 149 10.43 4.98 -15.60
CA TYR A 149 10.90 4.24 -14.43
C TYR A 149 10.56 2.75 -14.55
N ASP A 150 11.35 1.93 -13.85
CA ASP A 150 11.12 0.49 -13.68
C ASP A 150 10.97 0.19 -12.17
N LEU A 151 9.87 -0.46 -11.80
CA LEU A 151 9.52 -0.76 -10.39
C LEU A 151 10.47 -1.76 -9.73
N ARG A 152 11.29 -2.47 -10.51
CA ARG A 152 12.33 -3.36 -9.97
C ARG A 152 13.55 -2.61 -9.46
N GLN A 153 13.73 -1.35 -9.86
CA GLN A 153 14.86 -0.55 -9.40
C GLN A 153 14.60 -0.08 -7.98
N ALA A 154 15.50 -0.42 -7.05
CA ALA A 154 15.39 -0.06 -5.64
C ALA A 154 15.21 1.45 -5.42
N ARG A 155 15.78 2.26 -6.32
CA ARG A 155 15.65 3.72 -6.32
C ARG A 155 15.02 4.25 -7.62
N TRP A 156 13.90 3.65 -8.02
CA TRP A 156 13.16 4.01 -9.25
C TRP A 156 12.87 5.51 -9.39
N TRP A 157 12.75 6.25 -8.29
CA TRP A 157 12.48 7.69 -8.33
C TRP A 157 13.70 8.51 -8.74
N GLU A 158 14.93 8.01 -8.57
CA GLU A 158 16.15 8.72 -8.97
C GLU A 158 16.26 8.84 -10.50
N THR A 159 15.60 7.96 -11.26
CA THR A 159 15.57 8.04 -12.73
C THR A 159 14.56 9.05 -13.26
N MET A 160 13.67 9.55 -12.40
CA MET A 160 12.59 10.44 -12.79
C MET A 160 12.98 11.91 -12.59
N SER A 161 12.66 12.76 -13.56
CA SER A 161 12.70 14.21 -13.39
C SER A 161 11.61 14.70 -12.43
N ASP A 162 11.73 15.94 -11.94
CA ASP A 162 10.71 16.54 -11.07
C ASP A 162 9.33 16.61 -11.74
N GLU A 163 9.30 16.87 -13.04
CA GLU A 163 8.07 16.86 -13.84
C GLU A 163 7.46 15.46 -13.90
N GLN A 164 8.28 14.43 -14.12
CA GLN A 164 7.82 13.05 -14.14
C GLN A 164 7.27 12.60 -12.79
N LEU A 165 7.85 13.05 -11.67
CA LEU A 165 7.34 12.78 -10.32
C LEU A 165 5.95 13.40 -10.11
N ARG A 166 5.76 14.67 -10.51
CA ARG A 166 4.45 15.35 -10.42
C ARG A 166 3.39 14.70 -11.32
N GLU A 167 3.78 14.28 -12.52
CA GLU A 167 2.91 13.57 -13.45
C GLU A 167 2.50 12.20 -12.88
N ALA A 168 3.41 11.46 -12.24
CA ALA A 168 3.07 10.21 -11.56
C ALA A 168 2.03 10.41 -10.44
N GLN A 169 2.18 11.46 -9.62
CA GLN A 169 1.18 11.84 -8.62
C GLN A 169 -0.17 12.16 -9.28
N THR A 170 -0.17 13.01 -10.31
CA THR A 170 -1.39 13.43 -11.02
C THR A 170 -2.14 12.22 -11.60
N ARG A 171 -1.41 11.22 -12.12
CA ARG A 171 -2.02 9.96 -12.58
C ARG A 171 -2.68 9.19 -11.45
N ILE A 172 -2.04 9.05 -10.29
CA ILE A 172 -2.66 8.41 -9.13
C ILE A 172 -3.91 9.17 -8.67
N GLU A 173 -3.90 10.51 -8.73
CA GLU A 173 -5.08 11.33 -8.42
C GLU A 173 -6.22 11.16 -9.45
N GLN A 174 -5.91 10.91 -10.72
CA GLN A 174 -6.92 10.69 -11.74
C GLN A 174 -7.45 9.24 -11.78
N LEU A 175 -6.75 8.30 -11.14
CA LEU A 175 -7.20 6.91 -11.03
C LEU A 175 -8.38 6.80 -10.05
N GLY A 176 -9.60 6.62 -10.59
CA GLY A 176 -10.80 6.39 -9.78
C GLY A 176 -10.73 5.16 -8.86
N ALA A 177 -9.83 4.21 -9.14
CA ALA A 177 -9.58 3.04 -8.31
C ALA A 177 -8.62 3.28 -7.13
N ALA A 178 -7.91 4.42 -7.10
CA ALA A 178 -6.99 4.74 -6.02
C ALA A 178 -7.73 5.33 -4.81
N SER A 179 -7.51 4.74 -3.63
CA SER A 179 -8.05 5.24 -2.36
C SER A 179 -7.40 6.56 -1.92
N ASP A 180 -8.07 7.30 -1.04
CA ASP A 180 -7.55 8.55 -0.45
C ASP A 180 -6.21 8.34 0.25
N ARG A 181 -6.04 7.22 0.95
CA ARG A 181 -4.77 6.86 1.59
C ARG A 181 -3.64 6.71 0.55
N GLN A 182 -3.88 6.02 -0.55
CA GLN A 182 -2.88 5.83 -1.61
C GLN A 182 -2.49 7.15 -2.27
N ARG A 183 -3.48 8.01 -2.53
CA ARG A 183 -3.25 9.37 -3.07
C ARG A 183 -2.38 10.19 -2.11
N HIS A 184 -2.69 10.14 -0.82
CA HIS A 184 -1.92 10.84 0.21
C HIS A 184 -0.48 10.31 0.33
N SER A 185 -0.28 8.99 0.35
CA SER A 185 1.05 8.38 0.38
C SER A 185 1.91 8.82 -0.82
N MET A 186 1.35 8.82 -2.03
CA MET A 186 2.05 9.28 -3.23
C MET A 186 2.40 10.77 -3.15
N ALA A 187 1.46 11.63 -2.75
CA ALA A 187 1.71 13.06 -2.61
C ALA A 187 2.80 13.37 -1.58
N ALA A 188 2.76 12.73 -0.40
CA ALA A 188 3.76 12.91 0.65
C ALA A 188 5.17 12.53 0.17
N PHE A 189 5.28 11.43 -0.58
CA PHE A 189 6.54 11.00 -1.19
C PHE A 189 7.07 12.02 -2.21
N VAL A 190 6.24 12.43 -3.17
CA VAL A 190 6.64 13.40 -4.22
C VAL A 190 7.08 14.72 -3.59
N ASP A 191 6.33 15.24 -2.63
CA ASP A 191 6.67 16.46 -1.91
C ASP A 191 8.03 16.34 -1.19
N ALA A 192 8.30 15.20 -0.54
CA ALA A 192 9.57 14.96 0.13
C ALA A 192 10.74 14.93 -0.87
N GLN A 193 10.59 14.24 -2.00
CA GLN A 193 11.63 14.16 -3.03
C GLN A 193 11.92 15.53 -3.66
N LEU A 194 10.88 16.30 -3.99
CA LEU A 194 11.04 17.64 -4.56
C LEU A 194 11.74 18.59 -3.59
N ARG A 195 11.41 18.54 -2.28
CA ARG A 195 12.13 19.32 -1.26
C ARG A 195 13.59 18.89 -1.15
N GLN A 196 13.88 17.60 -1.15
CA GLN A 196 15.23 17.07 -1.05
C GLN A 196 16.09 17.53 -2.24
N ARG A 197 15.57 17.47 -3.47
CA ARG A 197 16.26 17.91 -4.68
C ARG A 197 16.50 19.42 -4.71
N ALA A 198 15.50 20.20 -4.29
CA ALA A 198 15.64 21.64 -4.16
C ALA A 198 16.76 22.02 -3.16
N ALA A 199 16.84 21.33 -2.01
CA ALA A 199 17.90 21.54 -1.03
C ALA A 199 19.28 21.13 -1.55
N ALA A 200 19.35 20.10 -2.40
CA ALA A 200 20.59 19.64 -3.03
C ALA A 200 21.06 20.54 -4.20
N GLY A 201 20.33 21.60 -4.55
CA GLY A 201 20.68 22.50 -5.66
C GLY A 201 20.79 21.82 -7.01
N SER A 202 20.14 20.66 -7.16
CA SER A 202 20.17 19.86 -8.38
C SER A 202 18.87 20.08 -9.16
N PRO A 203 18.80 21.08 -10.06
CA PRO A 203 17.72 21.09 -11.04
C PRO A 203 17.93 19.90 -11.97
N SER A 204 16.97 18.98 -11.99
CA SER A 204 16.88 17.88 -12.97
C SER A 204 16.17 18.34 -14.23
#